data_AF-A0A6G3MIA8-F1
#
_entry.id   AF-A0A6G3MIA8-F1
#
_cell.length_a   1.000
_cell.length_b   1.000
_cell.length_c   1.000
_cell.angle_alpha   90.00
_cell.angle_beta   90.00
_cell.angle_gamma   90.00
#
_symmetry.space_group_name_H-M   'P 1'
#
loop_
_entity.id
_entity.type
_entity.pdbx_description
1 polymer ?
#
loop_
_entity_poly.entity_id
_entity_poly.type
_entity_poly.pdbx_seq_one_letter_code
_entity_poly.pdbx_strand_id
1 'polypeptide(L)'
;MIVAGWDSVQGGQVYAIPLGGMLYEAPYIIGGSGSIFLYSYFDREYQENMTANDCIDFVKEAIILAITRDGSSGGVARIAVITEDGLTRLGPQTVISKNTY
;
A
#
# COMPACT_ATOMS: atom_id res chain seq x y z
N MET A 1 -2.60 -6.97 10.86
CA MET A 1 -3.33 -7.39 9.64
C MET A 1 -3.98 -6.16 9.03
N ILE A 2 -4.12 -6.12 7.70
CA ILE A 2 -4.82 -5.06 6.97
C ILE A 2 -5.99 -5.70 6.23
N VAL A 3 -7.17 -5.07 6.29
CA VAL A 3 -8.37 -5.47 5.57
C VAL A 3 -8.82 -4.29 4.73
N ALA A 4 -8.95 -4.47 3.42
CA ALA A 4 -9.43 -3.43 2.51
C ALA A 4 -10.62 -3.95 1.72
N GLY A 5 -11.57 -3.08 1.42
CA GLY A 5 -12.80 -3.44 0.72
C GLY A 5 -13.49 -2.23 0.11
N TRP A 6 -14.57 -2.52 -0.60
CA TRP A 6 -15.49 -1.50 -1.10
C TRP A 6 -16.92 -1.94 -0.85
N ASP A 7 -17.78 -1.00 -0.47
CA ASP A 7 -19.23 -1.20 -0.44
C ASP A 7 -19.98 0.06 -0.92
N SER A 8 -21.26 -0.10 -1.23
CA SER A 8 -22.09 0.96 -1.81
C SER A 8 -22.51 2.06 -0.83
N VAL A 9 -22.29 1.87 0.48
CA VAL A 9 -22.66 2.83 1.52
C VAL A 9 -21.47 3.73 1.87
N GLN A 10 -20.29 3.14 2.07
CA GLN A 10 -19.10 3.84 2.55
C GLN A 10 -18.01 4.02 1.47
N GLY A 11 -18.17 3.45 0.28
CA GLY A 11 -17.15 3.54 -0.77
C GLY A 11 -15.98 2.59 -0.51
N GLY A 12 -14.75 3.01 -0.78
CA GLY A 12 -13.55 2.21 -0.48
C GLY A 12 -13.06 2.46 0.95
N GLN A 13 -12.78 1.40 1.72
CA GLN A 13 -12.24 1.53 3.08
C GLN A 13 -11.04 0.62 3.32
N VAL A 14 -10.24 0.99 4.32
CA VAL A 14 -9.13 0.18 4.82
C VAL A 14 -9.09 0.20 6.34
N TYR A 15 -8.90 -0.99 6.92
CA TYR A 15 -8.91 -1.25 8.35
C TYR A 15 -7.65 -1.98 8.79
N ALA A 16 -7.13 -1.61 9.96
CA ALA A 16 -6.02 -2.25 10.64
C ALA A 16 -6.56 -3.07 11.81
N ILE A 17 -6.07 -4.31 11.90
CA ILE A 17 -6.31 -5.20 13.04
C ILE A 17 -4.94 -5.61 13.60
N PRO A 18 -4.39 -4.84 14.57
CA PRO A 18 -3.17 -5.22 15.28
C PRO A 18 -3.42 -6.41 16.22
N LEU A 19 -2.34 -6.99 16.76
CA LEU A 19 -2.39 -8.19 17.62
C LEU A 19 -3.29 -8.03 18.85
N GLY A 20 -3.54 -6.81 19.31
CA GLY A 20 -4.45 -6.53 20.42
C GLY A 20 -5.95 -6.63 20.10
N GLY A 21 -6.32 -6.94 18.85
CA GLY A 21 -7.73 -7.10 18.44
C GLY A 21 -8.51 -5.79 18.26
N MET A 22 -7.84 -4.64 18.36
CA MET A 22 -8.42 -3.34 17.98
C MET A 22 -8.82 -3.35 16.49
N LEU A 23 -9.90 -2.65 16.15
CA LEU A 23 -10.24 -2.32 14.77
C LEU A 23 -10.09 -0.81 14.60
N TYR A 24 -9.28 -0.39 13.63
CA TYR A 24 -9.02 1.02 13.35
C TYR A 24 -9.11 1.28 11.84
N GLU A 25 -9.91 2.26 11.45
CA GLU A 25 -10.07 2.74 10.07
C GLU A 25 -9.21 3.98 9.84
N ALA A 26 -8.59 4.09 8.67
CA ALA A 26 -7.80 5.26 8.28
C ALA A 26 -7.80 5.47 6.75
N PRO A 27 -7.43 6.68 6.25
CA PRO A 27 -7.31 6.94 4.82
C PRO A 27 -6.28 6.04 4.11
N TYR A 28 -5.26 5.58 4.84
CA TYR A 28 -4.29 4.57 4.40
C TYR A 28 -3.74 3.80 5.60
N ILE A 29 -3.26 2.57 5.36
CA ILE A 29 -2.59 1.75 6.37
C ILE A 29 -1.34 1.11 5.76
N ILE A 30 -0.23 1.26 6.47
CA ILE A 30 1.05 0.60 6.18
C ILE A 30 1.41 -0.34 7.34
N GLY A 31 2.08 -1.46 7.04
CA GLY A 31 2.47 -2.44 8.05
C GLY A 31 3.64 -3.32 7.63
N GLY A 32 4.21 -4.05 8.58
CA GLY A 32 5.43 -4.86 8.38
C GLY A 32 6.72 -4.07 8.70
N SER A 33 7.88 -4.75 8.67
CA SER A 33 9.18 -4.16 9.01
C SER A 33 9.55 -2.97 8.10
N GLY A 34 9.20 -3.04 6.82
CA GLY A 34 9.47 -1.98 5.85
C GLY A 34 8.63 -0.71 6.02
N SER A 35 7.53 -0.78 6.77
CA SER A 35 6.62 0.38 6.95
C SER A 35 7.27 1.57 7.65
N ILE A 36 8.27 1.34 8.51
CA ILE A 36 8.95 2.40 9.25
C ILE A 36 9.64 3.43 8.32
N PHE A 37 10.04 2.99 7.12
CA PHE A 37 10.71 3.84 6.14
C PHE A 37 9.72 4.67 5.29
N LEU A 38 8.41 4.44 5.45
CA LEU A 38 7.39 5.02 4.58
C LEU A 38 6.62 6.18 5.21
N TYR A 39 6.64 6.36 6.53
CA TYR A 39 5.84 7.41 7.18
C TYR A 39 6.07 8.79 6.58
N SER A 40 7.32 9.24 6.45
CA SER A 40 7.63 10.54 5.87
C SER A 40 7.30 10.65 4.38
N TYR A 41 7.33 9.54 3.64
CA TYR A 41 6.93 9.51 2.24
C TYR A 41 5.41 9.66 2.11
N PHE A 42 4.64 8.92 2.92
CA PHE A 42 3.18 9.01 2.93
C PHE A 42 2.72 10.39 3.41
N ASP A 43 3.33 10.95 4.46
CA ASP A 43 3.01 12.29 4.95
C ASP A 43 3.15 13.38 3.87
N ARG A 44 4.06 13.17 2.90
CA ARG A 44 4.34 14.14 1.83
C ARG A 44 3.57 13.89 0.54
N GLU A 45 3.43 12.62 0.14
CA GLU A 45 2.99 12.24 -1.20
C GLU A 45 1.56 11.69 -1.23
N TYR A 46 1.01 11.23 -0.10
CA TYR A 46 -0.37 10.78 -0.06
C TYR A 46 -1.33 11.94 -0.34
N GLN A 47 -2.31 11.69 -1.20
CA GLN A 47 -3.37 12.63 -1.53
C GLN A 47 -4.69 11.88 -1.56
N GLU A 48 -5.71 12.48 -0.97
CA GLU A 48 -7.07 11.98 -1.11
C GLU A 48 -7.51 12.07 -2.59
N ASN A 49 -8.35 11.12 -3.01
CA ASN A 49 -8.95 11.11 -4.35
C ASN A 49 -7.95 10.96 -5.52
N MET A 50 -6.83 10.26 -5.31
CA MET A 50 -5.94 9.83 -6.40
C MET A 50 -6.71 9.03 -7.47
N THR A 51 -6.31 9.18 -8.73
CA THR A 51 -6.78 8.25 -9.76
C THR A 51 -6.22 6.85 -9.49
N ALA A 52 -6.85 5.81 -10.03
CA ALA A 52 -6.37 4.44 -9.87
C ALA A 52 -4.91 4.28 -10.32
N ASN A 53 -4.53 4.92 -11.44
CA ASN A 53 -3.15 4.85 -11.96
C ASN A 53 -2.17 5.58 -11.03
N ASP A 54 -2.52 6.78 -10.55
CA ASP A 54 -1.65 7.54 -9.63
C ASP A 54 -1.45 6.78 -8.32
N CYS A 55 -2.52 6.16 -7.78
CA CYS A 55 -2.44 5.34 -6.58
C CYS A 55 -1.56 4.10 -6.78
N ILE A 56 -1.66 3.43 -7.93
CA ILE A 56 -0.80 2.29 -8.28
C ILE A 56 0.67 2.71 -8.31
N ASP A 57 0.98 3.86 -8.94
CA ASP A 57 2.36 4.32 -9.06
C ASP A 57 2.93 4.83 -7.72
N PHE A 58 2.10 5.49 -6.90
CA PHE A 58 2.42 5.83 -5.51
C PHE A 58 2.75 4.57 -4.68
N VAL A 59 1.94 3.52 -4.76
CA VAL A 59 2.18 2.25 -4.05
C VAL A 59 3.44 1.55 -4.56
N LYS A 60 3.72 1.58 -5.87
CA LYS A 60 4.95 1.01 -6.43
C LYS A 60 6.19 1.71 -5.86
N GLU A 61 6.18 3.05 -5.83
CA GLU A 61 7.30 3.83 -5.29
C GLU A 61 7.48 3.57 -3.80
N ALA A 62 6.39 3.50 -3.03
CA ALA A 62 6.44 3.10 -1.62
C ALA A 62 7.11 1.72 -1.43
N ILE A 63 6.78 0.73 -2.28
CA ILE A 63 7.40 -0.60 -2.19
C ILE A 63 8.89 -0.54 -2.55
N ILE A 64 9.29 0.25 -3.56
CA ILE A 64 10.71 0.47 -3.90
C ILE A 64 11.45 1.00 -2.67
N LEU A 65 10.94 2.07 -2.06
CA LEU A 65 11.55 2.71 -0.89
C LEU A 65 11.70 1.74 0.30
N ALA A 66 10.67 0.94 0.57
CA ALA A 66 10.71 -0.06 1.63
C ALA A 66 11.77 -1.14 1.35
N ILE A 67 11.80 -1.70 0.14
CA ILE A 67 12.77 -2.75 -0.25
C ILE A 67 14.21 -2.24 -0.20
N THR A 68 14.46 -0.98 -0.57
CA THR A 68 15.81 -0.40 -0.54
C THR A 68 16.36 -0.23 0.88
N ARG A 69 15.50 -0.16 1.91
CA ARG A 69 15.92 0.17 3.28
C ARG A 69 15.67 -0.93 4.31
N ASP A 70 14.72 -1.82 4.07
CA ASP A 70 14.41 -2.94 4.95
C ASP A 70 15.06 -4.24 4.44
N GLY A 71 16.05 -4.75 5.18
CA GLY A 71 16.74 -5.99 4.84
C GLY A 71 15.87 -7.25 4.89
N SER A 72 14.64 -7.16 5.45
CA SER A 72 13.66 -8.25 5.43
C SER A 72 12.67 -8.15 4.26
N SER A 73 12.74 -7.09 3.45
CA SER A 73 11.86 -6.83 2.31
C SER A 73 12.58 -7.12 0.98
N GLY A 74 11.83 -7.57 -0.04
CA GLY A 74 12.39 -7.81 -1.37
C GLY A 74 11.47 -8.59 -2.31
N GLY A 75 12.00 -8.94 -3.49
CA GLY A 75 11.34 -9.80 -4.47
C GLY A 75 10.41 -9.03 -5.41
N VAL A 76 9.13 -9.44 -5.45
CA VAL A 76 8.13 -8.92 -6.39
C VAL A 76 6.97 -8.25 -5.65
N ALA A 77 6.50 -7.13 -6.18
CA ALA A 77 5.28 -6.49 -5.71
C ALA A 77 4.06 -7.16 -6.35
N ARG A 78 3.07 -7.47 -5.51
CA ARG A 78 1.75 -7.92 -5.94
C ARG A 78 0.75 -6.85 -5.57
N ILE A 79 0.09 -6.29 -6.58
CA ILE A 79 -0.84 -5.17 -6.40
C ILE A 79 -2.25 -5.65 -6.72
N ALA A 80 -3.16 -5.34 -5.81
CA ALA A 80 -4.58 -5.58 -5.93
C ALA A 80 -5.30 -4.23 -5.88
N VAL A 81 -6.19 -3.99 -6.83
CA VAL A 81 -7.01 -2.78 -6.93
C VAL A 81 -8.44 -3.19 -6.66
N ILE A 82 -9.08 -2.54 -5.70
CA ILE A 82 -10.47 -2.79 -5.31
C ILE A 82 -11.27 -1.54 -5.68
N THR A 83 -12.29 -1.70 -6.51
CA THR A 83 -13.24 -0.65 -6.89
C THR A 83 -14.67 -1.16 -6.71
N GLU A 84 -15.66 -0.34 -7.09
CA GLU A 84 -17.07 -0.77 -7.15
C GLU A 84 -17.30 -1.98 -8.06
N ASP A 85 -16.47 -2.15 -9.10
CA ASP A 85 -16.52 -3.28 -10.02
C ASP A 85 -15.88 -4.57 -9.44
N GLY A 86 -15.29 -4.47 -8.25
CA GLY A 86 -14.67 -5.58 -7.54
C GLY A 86 -13.13 -5.55 -7.56
N LEU A 87 -12.54 -6.75 -7.45
CA LEU A 87 -11.10 -6.94 -7.27
C LEU A 87 -10.39 -7.21 -8.61
N THR A 88 -9.46 -6.35 -8.97
CA THR A 88 -8.50 -6.56 -10.06
C THR A 88 -7.11 -6.80 -9.51
N ARG A 89 -6.46 -7.90 -9.91
CA ARG A 89 -5.05 -8.17 -9.57
C ARG A 89 -4.15 -7.79 -10.73
N LEU A 90 -3.18 -6.94 -10.47
CA LEU A 90 -2.12 -6.67 -11.44
C LEU A 90 -1.18 -7.88 -11.47
N GLY A 91 -0.59 -8.14 -12.64
CA GLY A 91 0.49 -9.12 -12.77
C GLY A 91 1.68 -8.79 -11.85
N PRO A 92 2.58 -9.74 -11.59
CA PRO A 92 3.76 -9.50 -10.76
C PRO A 92 4.53 -8.27 -11.25
N GLN A 93 4.74 -7.30 -10.35
CA GLN A 93 5.50 -6.10 -10.66
C GLN A 93 6.94 -6.35 -10.21
N THR A 94 7.87 -6.38 -11.16
CA THR A 94 9.30 -6.43 -10.84
C THR A 94 9.69 -5.08 -10.25
N VAL A 95 10.10 -5.08 -8.99
CA VAL A 95 10.54 -3.88 -8.30
C VAL A 95 12.05 -3.78 -8.47
N ILE A 96 12.49 -3.02 -9.47
CA ILE A 96 13.90 -2.75 -9.68
C ILE A 96 14.25 -1.52 -8.84
N SER A 97 15.05 -1.70 -7.80
CA SER A 97 15.71 -0.60 -7.09
C SER A 97 16.51 0.20 -8.13
N LYS A 98 16.09 1.43 -8.44
CA LYS A 98 16.88 2.35 -9.25
C LYS A 98 18.15 2.67 -8.45
N ASN A 99 19.27 2.10 -8.88
CA ASN A 99 20.64 2.33 -8.40
C ASN A 99 20.98 1.74 -7.02
N THR A 100 21.49 0.50 -7.06
CA THR A 100 22.54 0.06 -6.15
C THR A 100 23.82 0.81 -6.54
N TYR A 101 24.26 1.75 -5.71
CA TYR A 101 25.66 2.21 -5.70
C TYR A 101 26.42 1.38 -4.66
#